data_AF-A0A5P9HSU0-F1
#
_entry.id   AF-A0A5P9HSU0-F1
#
_cell.length_a   1.000
_cell.length_b   1.000
_cell.length_c   1.000
_cell.angle_alpha   90.00
_cell.angle_beta   90.00
_cell.angle_gamma   90.00
#
_symmetry.space_group_name_H-M   'P 1'
#
loop_
_entity.id
_entity.type
_entity.pdbx_description
1 polymer ?
#
loop_
_entity_poly.entity_id
_entity_poly.type
_entity_poly.pdbx_seq_one_letter_code
_entity_poly.pdbx_strand_id
1 'polypeptide(L)'
;MKWIISVILGSLLVLVACSDDTLKTESEPATSTSEKENGEDHINYLMNLQMEMISVVRKHVKTVSAYEVSQGETGDRDEAVQASNRIANELRGIEVPAEINSALQTDMKDSIELLALYFEERAAAISSGEDKADMEAALGEFHEKIGATFESVGLLAPNFGKDLY
;
A
#
# COMPACT_ATOMS: atom_id res chain seq x y z
N MET A 1 26.32 -23.39 48.77
CA MET A 1 25.91 -24.01 47.50
C MET A 1 27.05 -23.88 46.51
N LYS A 2 27.41 -24.98 45.87
CA LYS A 2 28.45 -25.09 44.82
C LYS A 2 27.83 -24.78 43.45
N TRP A 3 28.60 -24.15 42.56
CA TRP A 3 28.71 -24.36 41.09
C TRP A 3 29.58 -23.20 40.52
N ILE A 4 30.92 -23.31 40.50
CA ILE A 4 31.82 -23.73 39.38
C ILE A 4 31.44 -23.01 38.06
N ILE A 5 32.05 -21.87 37.68
CA ILE A 5 33.34 -21.62 36.97
C ILE A 5 33.56 -22.44 35.68
N SER A 6 33.99 -21.72 34.61
CA SER A 6 34.80 -22.21 33.46
C SER A 6 34.09 -22.93 32.30
N VAL A 7 34.44 -22.79 31.01
CA VAL A 7 35.47 -22.03 30.26
C VAL A 7 35.27 -22.39 28.77
N ILE A 8 35.33 -21.38 27.89
CA ILE A 8 36.14 -21.28 26.65
C ILE A 8 35.96 -22.27 25.46
N LEU A 9 36.05 -21.66 24.26
CA LEU A 9 36.51 -22.18 22.94
C LEU A 9 35.60 -23.16 22.19
N GLY A 10 35.43 -23.07 20.87
CA GLY A 10 36.10 -22.24 19.88
C GLY A 10 35.62 -22.55 18.46
N SER A 11 35.83 -21.56 17.60
CA SER A 11 35.91 -21.50 16.14
C SER A 11 35.58 -22.71 15.26
N LEU A 12 34.82 -22.46 14.20
CA LEU A 12 35.21 -22.83 12.83
C LEU A 12 34.60 -21.86 11.80
N LEU A 13 35.44 -20.92 11.37
CA LEU A 13 35.36 -20.31 10.05
C LEU A 13 35.77 -21.38 9.03
N VAL A 14 34.95 -21.61 8.01
CA VAL A 14 35.42 -22.23 6.76
C VAL A 14 35.30 -21.17 5.68
N LEU A 15 36.45 -20.69 5.21
CA LEU A 15 36.58 -19.83 4.06
C LEU A 15 37.18 -20.64 2.89
N VAL A 16 36.63 -20.35 1.71
CA VAL A 16 37.21 -20.44 0.36
C VAL A 16 37.09 -21.77 -0.40
N ALA A 17 36.43 -21.69 -1.56
CA ALA A 17 37.01 -22.11 -2.83
C ALA A 17 36.40 -21.28 -3.99
N CYS A 18 37.03 -20.14 -4.29
CA CYS A 18 37.07 -19.61 -5.66
C CYS A 18 38.23 -20.34 -6.36
N SER A 19 37.95 -21.05 -7.44
CA SER A 19 38.97 -21.43 -8.43
C SER A 19 38.41 -21.18 -9.82
N ASP A 20 39.20 -20.47 -10.62
CA ASP A 20 39.00 -20.22 -12.04
C ASP A 20 39.47 -21.42 -12.88
N ASP A 21 38.73 -21.69 -13.96
CA ASP A 21 38.95 -22.52 -15.15
C ASP A 21 39.57 -23.94 -15.07
N THR A 22 38.82 -24.98 -15.50
CA THR A 22 39.02 -25.74 -16.77
C THR A 22 38.26 -27.10 -16.79
N LEU A 23 37.26 -27.19 -17.69
CA LEU A 23 36.72 -28.34 -18.47
C LEU A 23 35.85 -29.50 -17.87
N LYS A 24 34.57 -29.43 -18.29
CA LYS A 24 33.69 -30.46 -18.88
C LYS A 24 33.25 -31.70 -18.06
N THR A 25 31.97 -31.70 -17.67
CA THR A 25 31.01 -32.73 -18.12
C THR A 25 29.61 -32.12 -18.19
N GLU A 26 29.01 -32.36 -19.34
CA GLU A 26 27.74 -31.86 -19.85
C GLU A 26 26.56 -32.51 -19.09
N SER A 27 25.67 -31.68 -18.58
CA SER A 27 24.26 -32.03 -18.39
C SER A 27 23.47 -30.76 -18.65
N GLU A 28 22.65 -30.85 -19.69
CA GLU A 28 21.76 -29.83 -20.24
C GLU A 28 20.81 -29.18 -19.21
N PRO A 29 20.25 -28.02 -19.56
CA PRO A 29 19.98 -26.95 -18.63
C PRO A 29 18.72 -27.24 -17.82
N ALA A 30 18.83 -27.10 -16.50
CA ALA A 30 17.69 -26.62 -15.74
C ALA A 30 17.50 -25.17 -16.16
N THR A 31 16.68 -24.98 -17.21
CA THR A 31 16.02 -23.73 -17.52
C THR A 31 15.47 -23.18 -16.22
N SER A 32 16.24 -22.28 -15.61
CA SER A 32 15.70 -21.32 -14.68
C SER A 32 14.87 -20.43 -15.57
N THR A 33 13.61 -20.83 -15.76
CA THR A 33 12.60 -19.97 -16.37
C THR A 33 12.61 -18.73 -15.52
N SER A 34 13.25 -17.70 -16.05
CA SER A 34 13.21 -16.37 -15.52
C SER A 34 11.74 -15.95 -15.49
N GLU A 35 11.11 -16.01 -14.33
CA GLU A 35 9.93 -15.21 -13.97
C GLU A 35 10.32 -13.72 -13.88
N LYS A 36 10.99 -13.20 -14.91
CA LYS A 36 11.35 -11.78 -15.02
C LYS A 36 10.50 -11.02 -16.04
N GLU A 37 9.49 -11.67 -16.62
CA GLU A 37 8.68 -11.05 -17.67
C GLU A 37 7.39 -10.40 -17.14
N ASN A 38 7.03 -10.57 -15.85
CA ASN A 38 5.81 -9.98 -15.27
C ASN A 38 6.05 -8.98 -14.13
N GLY A 39 7.27 -8.89 -13.59
CA GLY A 39 7.56 -8.04 -12.42
C GLY A 39 7.50 -6.55 -12.71
N GLU A 40 8.04 -6.13 -13.86
CA GLU A 40 8.03 -4.72 -14.29
C GLU A 40 6.62 -4.24 -14.66
N ASP A 41 5.82 -5.12 -15.29
CA ASP A 41 4.44 -4.83 -15.64
C ASP A 41 3.56 -4.69 -14.38
N HIS A 42 3.71 -5.58 -13.39
CA HIS A 42 3.01 -5.44 -12.11
C HIS A 42 3.31 -4.10 -11.41
N ILE A 43 4.58 -3.69 -11.39
CA ILE A 43 5.00 -2.40 -10.82
C ILE A 43 4.28 -1.25 -11.52
N ASN A 44 4.25 -1.26 -12.86
CA ASN A 44 3.57 -0.22 -13.64
C ASN A 44 2.06 -0.18 -13.35
N TYR A 45 1.40 -1.34 -13.26
CA TYR A 45 -0.02 -1.40 -12.91
C TYR A 45 -0.31 -0.86 -11.52
N LEU A 46 0.49 -1.20 -10.50
CA LEU A 46 0.32 -0.69 -9.14
C LEU A 46 0.54 0.83 -9.06
N MET A 47 1.57 1.34 -9.74
CA MET A 47 1.81 2.78 -9.81
C MET A 47 0.66 3.52 -10.52
N ASN A 48 0.09 2.95 -11.58
CA ASN A 48 -1.06 3.51 -12.27
C ASN A 48 -2.30 3.55 -11.36
N LEU A 49 -2.58 2.46 -10.63
CA LEU A 49 -3.66 2.43 -9.64
C LEU A 49 -3.48 3.47 -8.53
N GLN A 50 -2.26 3.65 -8.02
CA GLN A 50 -1.95 4.70 -7.05
C GLN A 50 -2.29 6.08 -7.63
N MET A 51 -1.86 6.36 -8.85
CA MET A 51 -2.11 7.64 -9.51
C MET A 51 -3.60 7.88 -9.77
N GLU A 52 -4.34 6.83 -10.11
CA GLU A 52 -5.79 6.89 -10.30
C GLU A 52 -6.52 7.19 -9.00
N MET A 53 -6.20 6.49 -7.90
CA MET A 53 -6.74 6.80 -6.57
C MET A 53 -6.48 8.25 -6.17
N ILE A 54 -5.24 8.73 -6.33
CA ILE A 54 -4.88 10.13 -6.05
C ILE A 54 -5.70 11.10 -6.91
N SER A 55 -5.88 10.77 -8.20
CA SER A 55 -6.65 11.60 -9.14
C SER A 55 -8.12 11.73 -8.71
N VAL A 56 -8.75 10.61 -8.35
CA VAL A 56 -10.13 10.57 -7.84
C VAL A 56 -10.27 11.44 -6.59
N VAL A 57 -9.37 11.28 -5.62
CA VAL A 57 -9.39 12.07 -4.38
C VAL A 57 -9.23 13.56 -4.68
N ARG A 58 -8.19 13.95 -5.43
CA ARG A 58 -7.86 15.35 -5.69
C ARG A 58 -8.96 16.12 -6.42
N LYS A 59 -9.82 15.42 -7.17
CA LYS A 59 -10.94 16.02 -7.89
C LYS A 59 -11.95 16.70 -6.96
N HIS A 60 -12.13 16.19 -5.74
CA HIS A 60 -13.19 16.65 -4.83
C HIS A 60 -12.69 17.04 -3.44
N VAL A 61 -11.50 16.59 -3.01
CA VAL A 61 -11.01 16.75 -1.64
C VAL A 61 -10.93 18.21 -1.17
N LYS A 62 -10.69 19.14 -2.09
CA LYS A 62 -10.66 20.59 -1.78
C LYS A 62 -11.96 21.09 -1.17
N THR A 63 -13.12 20.59 -1.64
CA THR A 63 -14.43 20.97 -1.09
C THR A 63 -14.56 20.48 0.35
N VAL A 64 -14.13 19.25 0.63
CA VAL A 64 -14.13 18.66 1.99
C VAL A 64 -13.22 19.48 2.90
N SER A 65 -11.99 19.74 2.48
CA SER A 65 -11.00 20.44 3.29
C SER A 65 -11.35 21.91 3.50
N ALA A 66 -12.00 22.58 2.55
CA ALA A 66 -12.45 23.97 2.73
C ALA A 66 -13.47 24.08 3.88
N TYR A 67 -14.39 23.12 3.99
CA TYR A 67 -15.32 23.05 5.12
C TYR A 67 -14.59 22.82 6.45
N GLU A 68 -13.72 21.83 6.51
CA GLU A 68 -13.01 21.47 7.75
C GLU A 68 -12.06 22.58 8.23
N VAL A 69 -11.28 23.18 7.32
CA VAL A 69 -10.33 24.27 7.65
C VAL A 69 -11.07 25.52 8.13
N SER A 70 -12.23 25.81 7.56
CA SER A 70 -13.07 26.92 8.04
C SER A 70 -13.87 26.57 9.28
N GLN A 71 -13.77 25.34 9.80
CA GLN A 71 -14.61 24.84 10.90
C GLN A 71 -16.11 25.03 10.63
N GLY A 72 -16.51 24.99 9.36
CA GLY A 72 -17.88 25.25 8.91
C GLY A 72 -18.31 26.71 8.88
N GLU A 73 -17.40 27.69 9.07
CA GLU A 73 -17.74 29.12 9.01
C GLU A 73 -18.01 29.61 7.58
N THR A 74 -17.31 29.04 6.59
CA THR A 74 -17.42 29.48 5.19
C THR A 74 -17.64 28.34 4.19
N GLY A 75 -17.37 27.09 4.57
CA GLY A 75 -17.66 25.94 3.73
C GLY A 75 -19.10 25.46 3.90
N ASP A 76 -19.68 24.94 2.82
CA ASP A 76 -20.98 24.28 2.87
C ASP A 76 -20.82 22.84 3.36
N ARG A 77 -21.51 22.52 4.46
CA ARG A 77 -21.48 21.19 5.09
C ARG A 77 -22.01 20.11 4.16
N ASP A 78 -23.14 20.37 3.50
CA ASP A 78 -23.82 19.40 2.66
C ASP A 78 -22.99 19.14 1.40
N GLU A 79 -22.33 20.17 0.86
CA GLU A 79 -21.37 20.00 -0.24
C GLU A 79 -20.15 19.17 0.19
N ALA A 80 -19.63 19.38 1.41
CA ALA A 80 -18.50 18.60 1.93
C ALA A 80 -18.87 17.12 2.13
N VAL A 81 -20.05 16.82 2.70
CA VAL A 81 -20.58 15.46 2.84
C VAL A 81 -20.75 14.80 1.48
N GLN A 82 -21.34 15.50 0.51
CA GLN A 82 -21.54 14.98 -0.84
C GLN A 82 -20.21 14.75 -1.57
N ALA A 83 -19.24 15.67 -1.43
CA ALA A 83 -17.91 15.52 -2.01
C ALA A 83 -17.18 14.30 -1.45
N SER A 84 -17.21 14.11 -0.13
CA SER A 84 -16.58 12.96 0.53
C SER A 84 -17.21 11.64 0.07
N ASN A 85 -18.56 11.54 0.07
CA ASN A 85 -19.27 10.37 -0.45
C ASN A 85 -19.01 10.13 -1.94
N ARG A 86 -18.84 11.20 -2.74
CA ARG A 86 -18.50 11.06 -4.16
C ARG A 86 -17.10 10.48 -4.35
N ILE A 87 -16.12 10.88 -3.53
CA ILE A 87 -14.78 10.27 -3.56
C ILE A 87 -14.88 8.78 -3.28
N ALA A 88 -15.59 8.37 -2.21
CA ALA A 88 -15.76 6.96 -1.87
C ALA A 88 -16.37 6.14 -3.03
N ASN A 89 -17.44 6.66 -3.65
CA ASN A 89 -18.09 6.00 -4.77
C ASN A 89 -17.21 5.94 -6.04
N GLU A 90 -16.49 7.02 -6.35
CA GLU A 90 -15.58 7.05 -7.50
C GLU A 90 -14.36 6.13 -7.28
N LEU A 91 -13.87 5.99 -6.04
CA LEU A 91 -12.80 5.05 -5.68
C LEU A 91 -13.23 3.60 -5.92
N ARG A 92 -14.43 3.20 -5.47
CA ARG A 92 -14.97 1.86 -5.73
C ARG A 92 -15.23 1.58 -7.21
N GLY A 93 -15.27 2.62 -8.04
CA GLY A 93 -15.35 2.52 -9.48
C GLY A 93 -14.02 2.24 -10.18
N ILE A 94 -12.88 2.28 -9.47
CA ILE A 94 -11.56 1.98 -10.04
C ILE A 94 -11.46 0.50 -10.39
N GLU A 95 -11.14 0.22 -11.65
CA GLU A 95 -10.94 -1.15 -12.13
C GLU A 95 -9.51 -1.62 -11.83
N VAL A 96 -9.39 -2.70 -11.07
CA VAL A 96 -8.09 -3.34 -10.82
C VAL A 96 -7.74 -4.24 -12.02
N PRO A 97 -6.60 -4.02 -12.69
CA PRO A 97 -6.21 -4.77 -13.88
C PRO A 97 -6.20 -6.27 -13.64
N ALA A 98 -6.68 -7.05 -14.61
CA ALA A 98 -6.70 -8.51 -14.52
C ALA A 98 -5.31 -9.13 -14.71
N GLU A 99 -4.37 -8.34 -15.24
CA GLU A 99 -3.00 -8.71 -15.59
C GLU A 99 -2.08 -8.82 -14.36
N ILE A 100 -2.40 -8.14 -13.25
CA ILE A 100 -1.65 -8.36 -12.01
C ILE A 100 -2.10 -9.67 -11.37
N ASN A 101 -1.19 -10.33 -10.64
CA ASN A 101 -1.53 -11.60 -10.00
C ASN A 101 -2.69 -11.45 -8.99
N SER A 102 -3.39 -12.56 -8.71
CA SER A 102 -4.62 -12.54 -7.91
C SER A 102 -4.44 -12.03 -6.48
N ALA A 103 -3.28 -12.25 -5.86
CA ALA A 103 -2.99 -11.72 -4.53
C ALA A 103 -2.93 -10.19 -4.55
N LEU A 104 -2.17 -9.61 -5.51
CA LEU A 104 -2.12 -8.16 -5.70
C LEU A 104 -3.48 -7.59 -6.09
N GLN A 105 -4.29 -8.30 -6.89
CA GLN A 105 -5.65 -7.84 -7.21
C GLN A 105 -6.51 -7.71 -5.95
N THR A 106 -6.50 -8.75 -5.10
CA THR A 106 -7.25 -8.72 -3.83
C THR A 106 -6.73 -7.61 -2.93
N ASP A 107 -5.41 -7.52 -2.75
CA ASP A 107 -4.83 -6.52 -1.87
C ASP A 107 -5.09 -5.08 -2.32
N MET A 108 -5.10 -4.83 -3.64
CA MET A 108 -5.46 -3.53 -4.19
C MET A 108 -6.95 -3.22 -4.06
N LYS A 109 -7.85 -4.20 -4.27
CA LYS A 109 -9.29 -4.02 -4.06
C LYS A 109 -9.60 -3.69 -2.60
N ASP A 110 -8.98 -4.42 -1.67
CA ASP A 110 -9.11 -4.17 -0.24
C ASP A 110 -8.59 -2.77 0.12
N SER A 111 -7.44 -2.36 -0.43
CA SER A 111 -6.87 -1.03 -0.21
C SER A 111 -7.79 0.08 -0.73
N ILE A 112 -8.36 -0.10 -1.94
CA ILE A 112 -9.34 0.84 -2.51
C ILE A 112 -10.57 0.95 -1.62
N GLU A 113 -11.09 -0.18 -1.12
CA GLU A 113 -12.25 -0.19 -0.22
C GLU A 113 -11.95 0.51 1.11
N LEU A 114 -10.79 0.29 1.72
CA LEU A 114 -10.38 0.97 2.95
C LEU A 114 -10.28 2.49 2.76
N LEU A 115 -9.75 2.94 1.62
CA LEU A 115 -9.71 4.37 1.32
C LEU A 115 -11.12 4.92 1.06
N ALA A 116 -12.00 4.17 0.40
CA ALA A 116 -13.39 4.56 0.22
C ALA A 116 -14.11 4.68 1.57
N LEU A 117 -13.93 3.70 2.47
CA LEU A 117 -14.47 3.71 3.82
C LEU A 117 -13.99 4.92 4.61
N TYR A 118 -12.70 5.27 4.53
CA TYR A 118 -12.18 6.52 5.13
C TYR A 118 -12.99 7.74 4.71
N PHE A 119 -13.35 7.88 3.42
CA PHE A 119 -14.15 9.00 2.96
C PHE A 119 -15.64 8.90 3.34
N GLU A 120 -16.21 7.71 3.50
CA GLU A 120 -17.55 7.54 4.06
C GLU A 120 -17.61 7.93 5.53
N GLU A 121 -16.66 7.46 6.33
CA GLU A 121 -16.55 7.80 7.75
C GLU A 121 -16.25 9.29 7.93
N ARG A 122 -15.45 9.89 7.05
CA ARG A 122 -15.25 11.35 7.04
C ARG A 122 -16.56 12.09 6.74
N ALA A 123 -17.38 11.59 5.81
CA ALA A 123 -18.69 12.16 5.53
C ALA A 123 -19.64 12.01 6.74
N ALA A 124 -19.62 10.86 7.41
CA ALA A 124 -20.37 10.60 8.63
C ALA A 124 -19.95 11.57 9.72
N ALA A 125 -18.66 11.67 10.05
CA ALA A 125 -18.13 12.60 11.05
C ALA A 125 -18.52 14.06 10.78
N ILE A 126 -18.51 14.50 9.52
CA ILE A 126 -19.00 15.84 9.14
C ILE A 126 -20.51 15.99 9.40
N SER A 127 -21.31 14.95 9.11
CA SER A 127 -22.79 14.96 9.15
C SER A 127 -23.40 14.70 10.54
N SER A 128 -22.78 13.87 11.36
CA SER A 128 -23.24 13.52 12.71
C SER A 128 -22.49 14.28 13.79
N GLY A 129 -21.29 14.80 13.49
CA GLY A 129 -20.37 15.31 14.51
C GLY A 129 -19.80 14.19 15.38
N GLU A 130 -19.87 12.93 14.94
CA GLU A 130 -19.23 11.79 15.57
C GLU A 130 -17.70 12.00 15.63
N ASP A 131 -17.07 11.28 16.54
CA ASP A 131 -15.61 11.29 16.60
C ASP A 131 -15.00 10.66 15.36
N LYS A 132 -13.70 10.88 15.18
CA LYS A 132 -12.97 10.49 13.98
C LYS A 132 -12.32 9.12 14.10
N ALA A 133 -12.66 8.31 15.12
CA ALA A 133 -11.95 7.07 15.40
C ALA A 133 -12.06 6.06 14.24
N ASP A 134 -13.26 5.83 13.72
CA ASP A 134 -13.48 4.88 12.62
C ASP A 134 -12.83 5.39 11.31
N MET A 135 -12.89 6.70 11.07
CA MET A 135 -12.18 7.36 9.98
C MET A 135 -10.65 7.15 10.08
N GLU A 136 -10.07 7.38 11.26
CA GLU A 136 -8.64 7.21 11.51
C GLU A 136 -8.20 5.74 11.42
N ALA A 137 -9.04 4.81 11.89
CA ALA A 137 -8.82 3.38 11.79
C ALA A 137 -8.78 2.93 10.32
N ALA A 138 -9.78 3.31 9.52
CA ALA A 138 -9.82 2.99 8.09
C ALA A 138 -8.60 3.54 7.33
N LEU A 139 -8.17 4.77 7.66
CA LEU A 139 -6.97 5.36 7.06
C LEU A 139 -5.68 4.65 7.47
N GLY A 140 -5.59 4.22 8.74
CA GLY A 140 -4.46 3.43 9.24
C GLY A 140 -4.34 2.10 8.52
N GLU A 141 -5.44 1.35 8.46
CA GLU A 141 -5.52 0.06 7.77
C GLU A 141 -5.23 0.21 6.27
N PHE A 142 -5.74 1.27 5.62
CA PHE A 142 -5.40 1.59 4.24
C PHE A 142 -3.88 1.71 4.04
N HIS A 143 -3.21 2.53 4.85
CA HIS A 143 -1.76 2.74 4.71
C HIS A 143 -0.96 1.47 4.99
N GLU A 144 -1.36 0.65 5.96
CA GLU A 144 -0.72 -0.63 6.24
C GLU A 144 -0.86 -1.59 5.04
N LYS A 145 -2.09 -1.77 4.55
CA LYS A 145 -2.40 -2.71 3.48
C LYS A 145 -1.75 -2.31 2.15
N ILE A 146 -1.88 -1.05 1.74
CA ILE A 146 -1.28 -0.57 0.49
C ILE A 146 0.25 -0.55 0.56
N GLY A 147 0.81 -0.23 1.74
CA GLY A 147 2.25 -0.29 2.00
C GLY A 147 2.79 -1.70 1.81
N ALA A 148 2.18 -2.68 2.49
CA ALA A 148 2.56 -4.09 2.36
C ALA A 148 2.44 -4.60 0.91
N THR A 149 1.41 -4.17 0.18
CA THR A 149 1.21 -4.52 -1.23
C THR A 149 2.37 -4.05 -2.10
N PHE A 150 2.78 -2.78 -1.94
CA PHE A 150 3.89 -2.19 -2.70
C PHE A 150 5.24 -2.80 -2.31
N GLU A 151 5.49 -3.00 -1.02
CA GLU A 151 6.72 -3.61 -0.52
C GLU A 151 6.90 -5.05 -0.99
N SER A 152 5.80 -5.80 -1.15
CA SER A 152 5.83 -7.18 -1.66
C SER A 152 6.43 -7.33 -3.07
N VAL A 153 6.39 -6.25 -3.87
CA VAL A 153 6.98 -6.18 -5.21
C VAL A 153 8.26 -5.32 -5.27
N GLY A 154 8.80 -4.93 -4.11
CA GLY A 154 10.03 -4.15 -4.00
C GLY A 154 9.86 -2.64 -4.22
N LEU A 155 8.64 -2.12 -4.15
CA LEU A 155 8.37 -0.68 -4.15
C LEU A 155 8.35 -0.12 -2.73
N LEU A 156 8.54 1.20 -2.61
CA LEU A 156 8.29 1.89 -1.35
C LEU A 156 6.78 2.04 -1.12
N ALA A 157 6.36 1.93 0.13
CA ALA A 157 4.99 2.22 0.52
C ALA A 157 4.55 3.63 0.04
N PRO A 158 3.39 3.75 -0.61
CA PRO A 158 2.92 5.03 -1.12
C PRO A 158 2.42 5.92 0.03
N ASN A 159 2.62 7.23 -0.11
CA ASN A 159 2.19 8.22 0.87
C ASN A 159 1.08 9.10 0.29
N PHE A 160 -0.13 8.94 0.82
CA PHE A 160 -1.32 9.70 0.42
C PHE A 160 -1.55 10.95 1.27
N GLY A 161 -0.78 11.19 2.33
CA GLY A 161 -1.08 12.21 3.34
C GLY A 161 -1.28 13.62 2.78
N LYS A 162 -0.55 14.01 1.72
CA LYS A 162 -0.70 15.33 1.06
C LYS A 162 -1.89 15.42 0.10
N ASP A 163 -2.47 14.28 -0.25
CA ASP A 163 -3.52 14.15 -1.24
C ASP A 163 -4.91 14.03 -0.60
N LEU A 164 -4.97 13.71 0.69
CA LEU A 164 -6.19 13.52 1.47
C LEU A 164 -6.77 14.82 2.07
N TYR A 165 -6.05 15.95 1.95
CA TYR A 165 -6.45 17.25 2.52
C TYR A 165 -6.16 18.40 1.56
#